data_AF-A0A375YVA9-F1
#
_entry.id   AF-A0A375YVA9-F1
#
_cell.length_a   1.000
_cell.length_b   1.000
_cell.length_c   1.000
_cell.angle_alpha   90.00
_cell.angle_beta   90.00
_cell.angle_gamma   90.00
#
_symmetry.space_group_name_H-M   'P 1'
#
loop_
_entity.id
_entity.type
_entity.pdbx_description
1 polymer ?
#
loop_
_entity_poly.entity_id
_entity_poly.type
_entity_poly.pdbx_seq_one_letter_code
_entity_poly.pdbx_strand_id
1 'polypeptide(L)' 'MRLLPLVANGQPAAAMYMRDGDQHKPFQLQVLDMRADGVSHVVAFLDTSLFPKFALPDRL' A
#
# COMPACT_ATOMS: atom_id res chain seq x y z
N MET A 1 -8.27 10.04 0.04
CA MET A 1 -7.20 9.01 0.11
C MET A 1 -7.71 7.88 0.96
N ARG A 2 -7.47 6.63 0.55
CA ARG A 2 -7.79 5.42 1.32
C ARG A 2 -6.52 4.58 1.44
N LEU A 3 -6.33 3.97 2.61
CA LEU A 3 -5.24 3.05 2.89
C LEU A 3 -5.84 1.69 3.23
N LEU A 4 -5.41 0.65 2.51
CA LEU A 4 -5.75 -0.73 2.82
C LEU A 4 -4.52 -1.42 3.42
N PRO A 5 -4.60 -1.97 4.64
CA PRO A 5 -3.50 -2.71 5.23
C PRO A 5 -3.33 -4.06 4.52
N LEU A 6 -2.08 -4.52 4.41
CA LEU A 6 -1.72 -5.83 3.87
C LEU A 6 -0.38 -6.30 4.46
N VAL A 7 0.02 -7.53 4.11
CA VAL A 7 1.35 -8.07 4.42
C VAL A 7 2.13 -8.28 3.14
N ALA A 8 3.33 -7.71 3.06
CA ALA A 8 4.24 -7.88 1.94
C ALA A 8 5.51 -8.58 2.41
N ASN A 9 5.74 -9.80 1.92
CA ASN A 9 6.90 -10.63 2.31
C ASN A 9 7.06 -10.78 3.84
N GLY A 10 5.95 -10.94 4.56
CA GLY A 10 5.95 -11.05 6.02
C GLY A 10 6.03 -9.72 6.77
N GLN A 11 6.14 -8.58 6.07
CA GLN A 11 6.24 -7.25 6.67
C GLN A 11 4.91 -6.50 6.59
N PRO A 12 4.58 -5.65 7.59
CA PRO A 12 3.43 -4.76 7.51
C PRO A 12 3.54 -3.83 6.31
N ALA A 13 2.44 -3.69 5.57
CA ALA A 13 2.37 -2.82 4.40
C ALA A 13 0.99 -2.17 4.29
N ALA A 14 0.91 -1.14 3.46
CA ALA A 14 -0.37 -0.52 3.11
C ALA A 14 -0.40 -0.09 1.64
N ALA A 15 -1.52 -0.35 0.98
CA ALA A 15 -1.80 0.13 -0.36
C ALA A 15 -2.58 1.44 -0.29
N MET A 16 -2.06 2.47 -0.95
CA MET A 16 -2.66 3.79 -1.02
C MET A 16 -3.45 3.96 -2.30
N TYR A 17 -4.70 4.37 -2.15
CA TYR A 17 -5.57 4.78 -3.24
C TYR A 17 -5.87 6.27 -3.14
N MET A 18 -5.61 6.98 -4.23
CA MET A 18 -5.86 8.42 -4.35
C MET A 18 -7.24 8.66 -4.94
N ARG A 19 -7.89 9.74 -4.50
CA ARG A 19 -9.23 10.10 -5.00
C ARG A 19 -9.14 10.43 -6.49
N ASP A 20 -10.06 9.89 -7.27
CA ASP A 20 -10.28 10.21 -8.67
C ASP A 20 -11.80 10.25 -8.95
N GLY A 21 -12.35 11.46 -8.99
CA GLY A 21 -13.80 11.67 -8.92
C GLY A 21 -14.42 11.09 -7.65
N ASP A 22 -15.46 10.28 -7.82
CA ASP A 22 -16.19 9.60 -6.74
C ASP A 22 -15.53 8.28 -6.29
N GLN A 23 -14.50 7.83 -7.00
CA GLN A 23 -13.76 6.60 -6.70
C GLN A 23 -12.34 6.90 -6.23
N HIS A 24 -11.60 5.86 -5.87
CA HIS A 24 -10.16 5.94 -5.62
C HIS A 24 -9.38 4.97 -6.50
N LYS A 25 -8.26 5.41 -7.07
CA LYS A 25 -7.37 4.61 -7.92
C LYS A 25 -6.07 4.23 -7.19
N PRO A 26 -5.49 3.05 -7.47
CA PRO A 26 -4.16 2.66 -7.03
C PRO A 26 -3.14 3.77 -7.27
N PHE A 27 -2.28 4.02 -6.29
CA PHE A 27 -1.24 5.04 -6.39
C PHE A 27 0.13 4.54 -5.93
N GLN A 28 0.25 4.05 -4.70
CA GLN A 28 1.50 3.49 -4.20
C GLN A 28 1.27 2.38 -3.18
N LEU A 29 2.25 1.50 -3.02
CA LEU A 29 2.30 0.50 -1.95
C LEU A 29 3.51 0.80 -1.06
N GLN A 30 3.30 0.92 0.25
CA GLN A 30 4.39 1.15 1.20
C GLN A 30 4.59 -0.05 2.12
N VAL A 31 5.84 -0.49 2.28
CA VAL A 31 6.25 -1.57 3.17
C VAL A 31 7.01 -0.95 4.34
N LEU A 32 6.70 -1.38 5.55
CA LEU A 32 7.23 -0.84 6.79
C LEU A 32 8.21 -1.81 7.43
N ASP A 33 9.43 -1.36 7.68
CA ASP A 33 10.41 -2.10 8.47
C ASP A 33 10.22 -1.71 9.95
N MET A 34 9.70 -2.64 10.74
CA MET A 34 9.37 -2.42 12.15
C MET A 34 10.52 -2.81 13.08
N ARG A 35 10.73 -2.02 14.14
CA ARG A 35 11.55 -2.33 15.32
C ARG A 35 10.68 -2.28 16.58
N ALA A 36 11.26 -2.68 17.72
CA ALA A 36 10.55 -2.68 19.00
C ALA A 36 10.06 -1.28 19.43
N ASP A 37 10.73 -0.23 19.00
CA ASP A 37 10.44 1.17 19.29
C ASP A 37 9.63 1.90 18.19
N GLY A 38 9.29 1.22 17.09
CA GLY A 38 8.42 1.75 16.04
C GLY A 38 8.87 1.48 14.61
N VAL A 39 8.44 2.34 13.68
CA VAL A 39 8.83 2.25 12.26
C VAL A 39 10.26 2.75 12.10
N SER A 40 11.15 1.88 11.61
CA SER A 40 12.54 2.23 11.38
C SER A 40 12.80 2.70 9.94
N HIS A 41 12.02 2.21 8.98
CA HIS A 41 12.15 2.57 7.58
C HIS A 41 10.85 2.30 6.82
N VAL A 42 10.66 3.03 5.71
CA VAL A 42 9.50 2.91 4.82
C VAL A 42 10.00 2.92 3.38
N VAL A 43 9.64 1.89 2.61
CA VAL A 43 9.86 1.86 1.16
C VAL A 43 8.52 2.04 0.47
N ALA A 44 8.40 3.06 -0.38
CA ALA A 44 7.22 3.32 -1.19
C ALA A 44 7.47 2.90 -2.65
N PHE A 45 6.69 1.94 -3.13
CA PHE A 45 6.65 1.52 -4.53
C PHE A 45 5.52 2.26 -5.23
N LEU A 46 5.84 3.07 -6.24
CA LEU A 46 4.85 3.76 -7.09
C LEU A 46 4.39 2.90 -8.28
N ASP A 47 4.78 1.61 -8.30
CA ASP A 47 4.37 0.65 -9.32
C ASP A 47 3.01 0.03 -8.96
N THR A 48 1.96 0.51 -9.63
CA THR A 48 0.60 0.02 -9.42
C THR A 48 0.37 -1.39 -9.98
N SER A 49 1.28 -1.93 -10.79
CA SER A 49 1.23 -3.33 -11.25
C SER A 49 1.40 -4.35 -10.10
N LEU A 50 1.85 -3.89 -8.93
CA LEU A 50 1.93 -4.70 -7.72
C LEU A 50 0.56 -4.98 -7.09
N PHE A 51 -0.46 -4.14 -7.32
CA PHE A 51 -1.75 -4.25 -6.62
C PHE A 51 -2.44 -5.60 -6.89
N PRO A 52 -2.55 -6.07 -8.16
CA PRO A 52 -3.13 -7.38 -8.44
C PRO A 52 -2.37 -8.55 -7.78
N LYS A 53 -1.05 -8.42 -7.54
CA LYS A 53 -0.26 -9.46 -6.86
C LYS A 53 -0.66 -9.65 -5.39
N PHE A 54 -1.30 -8.63 -4.80
CA PHE A 54 -1.87 -8.67 -3.45
C PHE A 54 -3.40 -8.86 -3.47
N ALA A 55 -3.97 -9.28 -4.60
CA ALA A 55 -5.42 -9.41 -4.81
C ALA A 55 -6.21 -8.12 -4.49
N LEU A 56 -5.55 -6.96 -4.66
CA LEU A 56 -6.17 -5.66 -4.43
C LEU A 56 -6.98 -5.22 -5.65
N PRO A 57 -8.13 -4.56 -5.45
CA PRO A 57 -8.97 -4.10 -6.55
C PRO A 57 -8.32 -2.96 -7.34
N ASP A 58 -8.78 -2.75 -8.57
CA ASP A 58 -8.32 -1.64 -9.40
C ASP A 58 -9.00 -0.30 -9.05
N ARG A 59 -10.09 -0.31 -8.27
CA ARG A 59 -10.81 0.88 -7.76
C ARG A 59 -11.42 0.62 -6.38
N LEU A 60 -11.58 1.68 -5.57
CA LEU A 60 -12.29 1.70 -4.28
C LEU A 60 -13.34 2.81 -4.19
#